data_AF-A0A1X1KAE9-F1
#
_entry.id   AF-A0A1X1KAE9-F1
#
_cell.length_a   1.000
_cell.length_b   1.000
_cell.length_c   1.000
_cell.angle_alpha   90.00
_cell.angle_beta   90.00
_cell.angle_gamma   90.00
#
_symmetry.space_group_name_H-M   'P 1'
#
loop_
_entity.id
_entity.type
_entity.pdbx_description
1 polymer ?
#
loop_
_entity_poly.entity_id
_entity_poly.type
_entity_poly.pdbx_seq_one_letter_code
_entity_poly.pdbx_strand_id
1 'polypeptide(L)'
;MFRIINLQTNQQETCQNRDELLSLINDRSVWAEDRGETITIQIDQLGEEGIILDSLSLSLPLESIVEEALSGFGFKREKKSFGFLKSNKQKKEKRTSVKKDKKLESLKSVEQSQNNLVEDKKETEKLINKSVSDKPVKTRKLRFGSLVLTIVICLITIASIASLSLVQVQSKKINELENRIQLEEKQGKIEVFGRFFIANFYTGKSENIVDFLSSEMKSEGLELKKGVKAQSTIYESLTESQDIIQVTFVITTTEDSNNIKTIRMTLPVREEEKSMYGYVIVGKPIITGFAE
;
A
#
# COMPACT_ATOMS: atom_id res chain seq x y z
N MET A 1 -5.36 -7.90 -23.53
CA MET A 1 -4.15 -7.09 -23.32
C MET A 1 -4.55 -5.74 -22.77
N PHE A 2 -3.71 -5.16 -21.93
CA PHE A 2 -3.89 -3.83 -21.34
C PHE A 2 -2.65 -2.99 -21.63
N ARG A 3 -2.81 -1.68 -21.69
CA ARG A 3 -1.71 -0.72 -21.79
C ARG A 3 -1.82 0.29 -20.65
N ILE A 4 -0.73 0.53 -19.95
CA ILE A 4 -0.64 1.51 -18.88
C ILE A 4 0.28 2.63 -19.38
N ILE A 5 -0.16 3.88 -19.21
CA ILE A 5 0.53 5.09 -19.64
C ILE A 5 0.71 5.97 -18.41
N ASN A 6 1.96 6.29 -18.05
CA ASN A 6 2.22 7.34 -17.07
C ASN A 6 2.04 8.70 -17.74
N LEU A 7 1.10 9.52 -17.28
CA LEU A 7 0.75 10.79 -17.93
C LEU A 7 1.78 11.91 -17.70
N GLN A 8 2.68 11.75 -16.74
CA GLN A 8 3.76 12.69 -16.44
C GLN A 8 5.02 12.37 -17.26
N THR A 9 5.39 11.08 -17.39
CA THR A 9 6.61 10.66 -18.09
C THR A 9 6.38 10.20 -19.53
N ASN A 10 5.11 10.01 -19.95
CA ASN A 10 4.70 9.38 -21.21
C ASN A 10 5.26 7.95 -21.43
N GLN A 11 5.78 7.31 -20.37
CA GLN A 11 6.20 5.91 -20.43
C GLN A 11 4.98 5.01 -20.59
N GLN A 12 5.10 4.00 -21.46
CA GLN A 12 4.05 3.04 -21.78
C GLN A 12 4.55 1.63 -21.51
N GLU A 13 3.71 0.83 -20.86
CA GLU A 13 3.91 -0.59 -20.63
C GLU A 13 2.63 -1.36 -20.96
N THR A 14 2.75 -2.66 -21.19
CA THR A 14 1.61 -3.50 -21.61
C THR A 14 1.55 -4.80 -20.86
N CYS A 15 0.37 -5.14 -20.35
CA CYS A 15 0.08 -6.38 -19.63
C CYS A 15 -0.74 -7.32 -20.52
N GLN A 16 -0.46 -8.61 -20.51
CA GLN A 16 -1.17 -9.60 -21.30
C GLN A 16 -2.55 -9.92 -20.71
N ASN A 17 -2.58 -10.18 -19.40
CA ASN A 17 -3.78 -10.59 -18.65
C ASN A 17 -4.17 -9.57 -17.57
N ARG A 18 -5.27 -9.84 -16.84
CA ARG A 18 -5.76 -8.95 -15.78
C ARG A 18 -4.88 -9.02 -14.53
N ASP A 19 -4.40 -10.19 -14.16
CA ASP A 19 -3.68 -10.40 -12.90
C ASP A 19 -2.32 -9.68 -12.90
N GLU A 20 -1.64 -9.67 -14.04
CA GLU A 20 -0.44 -8.87 -14.32
C GLU A 20 -0.73 -7.36 -14.24
N LEU A 21 -1.89 -6.91 -14.75
CA LEU A 21 -2.33 -5.53 -14.56
C LEU A 21 -2.55 -5.20 -13.07
N LEU A 22 -3.26 -6.06 -12.32
CA LEU A 22 -3.51 -5.85 -10.89
C LEU A 22 -2.18 -5.77 -10.12
N SER A 23 -1.27 -6.72 -10.32
CA SER A 23 0.06 -6.73 -9.68
C SER A 23 0.85 -5.47 -9.99
N LEU A 24 0.92 -5.05 -11.25
CA LEU A 24 1.75 -3.91 -11.65
C LEU A 24 1.18 -2.57 -11.17
N ILE A 25 -0.16 -2.45 -11.08
CA ILE A 25 -0.80 -1.30 -10.44
C ILE A 25 -0.60 -1.32 -8.92
N ASN A 26 -0.67 -2.48 -8.26
CA ASN A 26 -0.39 -2.64 -6.84
C ASN A 26 1.03 -2.16 -6.51
N ASP A 27 2.02 -2.71 -7.21
CA ASP A 27 3.43 -2.36 -7.02
C ASP A 27 3.61 -0.86 -7.18
N ARG A 28 3.14 -0.27 -8.30
CA ARG A 28 3.25 1.18 -8.53
C ARG A 28 2.57 2.04 -7.48
N SER A 29 1.47 1.58 -6.89
CA SER A 29 0.82 2.26 -5.77
C SER A 29 1.76 2.33 -4.56
N VAL A 30 2.35 1.19 -4.18
CA VAL A 30 3.32 1.09 -3.09
C VAL A 30 4.57 1.96 -3.38
N TRP A 31 5.13 1.89 -4.59
CA TRP A 31 6.27 2.72 -4.98
C TRP A 31 5.98 4.23 -4.95
N ALA A 32 4.73 4.65 -5.19
CA ALA A 32 4.31 6.04 -5.11
C ALA A 32 4.15 6.49 -3.65
N GLU A 33 3.54 5.66 -2.81
CA GLU A 33 3.40 5.87 -1.37
C GLU A 33 4.77 5.98 -0.66
N ASP A 34 5.68 5.04 -0.91
CA ASP A 34 7.03 5.01 -0.32
C ASP A 34 7.87 6.26 -0.62
N ARG A 35 7.58 6.96 -1.72
CA ARG A 35 8.26 8.19 -2.15
C ARG A 35 7.52 9.46 -1.75
N GLY A 36 6.26 9.36 -1.30
CA GLY A 36 5.37 10.51 -1.15
C GLY A 36 5.06 11.22 -2.47
N GLU A 37 5.07 10.49 -3.59
CA GLU A 37 4.83 11.01 -4.94
C GLU A 37 3.38 10.73 -5.36
N THR A 38 2.74 11.70 -6.04
CA THR A 38 1.44 11.47 -6.68
C THR A 38 1.62 11.36 -8.19
N ILE A 39 1.35 10.18 -8.75
CA ILE A 39 1.46 9.92 -10.19
C ILE A 39 0.10 9.60 -10.79
N THR A 40 -0.23 10.22 -11.93
CA THR A 40 -1.46 9.92 -12.67
C THR A 40 -1.15 8.98 -13.82
N ILE A 41 -1.90 7.88 -13.89
CA ILE A 41 -1.80 6.88 -14.94
C ILE A 41 -3.12 6.77 -15.71
N GLN A 42 -3.01 6.42 -16.99
CA GLN A 42 -4.13 5.96 -17.82
C GLN A 42 -3.94 4.48 -18.12
N ILE A 43 -5.02 3.71 -18.02
CA ILE A 43 -5.07 2.27 -18.28
C ILE A 43 -6.08 2.04 -19.40
N ASP A 44 -5.62 1.52 -20.53
CA ASP A 44 -6.45 1.16 -21.68
C ASP A 44 -6.59 -0.36 -21.78
N GLN A 45 -7.82 -0.85 -21.96
CA GLN A 45 -8.06 -2.23 -22.41
C GLN A 45 -7.95 -2.27 -23.93
N LEU A 46 -7.07 -3.12 -24.46
CA LEU A 46 -6.84 -3.29 -25.89
C LEU A 46 -7.52 -4.56 -26.42
N GLY A 47 -8.19 -4.42 -27.56
CA GLY A 47 -8.81 -5.50 -28.34
C GLY A 47 -7.93 -6.03 -29.46
N GLU A 48 -8.57 -6.73 -30.40
CA GLU A 48 -7.99 -7.13 -31.69
C GLU A 48 -7.56 -5.85 -32.46
N GLU A 49 -6.45 -5.92 -33.20
CA GLU A 49 -5.82 -4.78 -33.90
C GLU A 49 -5.47 -3.56 -33.02
N GLY A 50 -5.40 -3.71 -31.69
CA GLY A 50 -4.99 -2.64 -30.76
C GLY A 50 -6.06 -1.56 -30.50
N ILE A 51 -7.32 -1.84 -30.85
CA ILE A 51 -8.45 -0.93 -30.62
C ILE A 51 -8.68 -0.78 -29.10
N ILE A 52 -8.83 0.47 -28.61
CA ILE A 52 -9.16 0.73 -27.20
C ILE A 52 -10.63 0.37 -26.95
N LEU A 53 -10.87 -0.65 -26.13
CA LEU A 53 -12.20 -1.12 -25.73
C LEU A 53 -12.72 -0.40 -24.49
N ASP A 54 -11.81 -0.12 -23.55
CA ASP A 54 -12.07 0.54 -22.27
C ASP A 54 -10.89 1.44 -21.91
N SER A 55 -11.14 2.50 -21.15
CA SER A 55 -10.08 3.40 -20.66
C SER A 55 -10.46 3.98 -19.30
N LEU A 56 -9.51 4.01 -18.39
CA LEU A 56 -9.63 4.50 -17.02
C LEU A 56 -8.41 5.34 -16.67
N SER A 57 -8.59 6.42 -15.92
CA SER A 57 -7.49 7.16 -15.31
C SER A 57 -7.53 7.00 -13.80
N LEU A 58 -6.37 6.73 -13.20
CA LEU A 58 -6.18 6.57 -11.76
C LEU A 58 -5.05 7.47 -11.28
N SER A 59 -5.17 7.95 -10.05
CA SER A 59 -4.07 8.56 -9.30
C SER A 59 -3.48 7.50 -8.37
N LEU A 60 -2.16 7.46 -8.26
CA LEU A 60 -1.43 6.63 -7.30
C LEU A 60 -0.71 7.55 -6.29
N PRO A 61 -0.54 7.15 -5.02
CA PRO A 61 -1.03 5.89 -4.43
C PRO A 61 -2.56 5.81 -4.39
N LEU A 62 -3.08 4.58 -4.38
CA LEU A 62 -4.51 4.29 -4.31
C LEU A 62 -5.04 4.45 -2.88
N GLU A 63 -6.26 4.96 -2.75
CA GLU A 63 -6.99 5.07 -1.46
C GLU A 63 -7.72 3.76 -1.08
N SER A 64 -7.80 2.78 -1.99
CA SER A 64 -8.45 1.49 -1.80
C SER A 64 -7.67 0.36 -2.48
N ILE A 65 -8.07 -0.90 -2.23
CA ILE A 65 -7.43 -2.06 -2.87
C ILE A 65 -7.59 -2.04 -4.39
N VAL A 66 -6.61 -2.59 -5.09
CA VAL A 66 -6.50 -2.52 -6.56
C VAL A 66 -7.71 -3.15 -7.25
N GLU A 67 -8.25 -4.24 -6.69
CA GLU A 67 -9.45 -4.93 -7.16
C GLU A 67 -10.69 -4.05 -7.11
N GLU A 68 -10.82 -3.19 -6.09
CA GLU A 68 -11.94 -2.26 -5.93
C GLU A 68 -11.80 -1.10 -6.92
N ALA A 69 -10.62 -0.48 -6.98
CA ALA A 69 -10.29 0.58 -7.93
C ALA A 69 -10.46 0.17 -9.41
N LEU A 70 -10.24 -1.12 -9.72
CA LEU A 70 -10.39 -1.69 -11.07
C LEU A 70 -11.64 -2.57 -11.23
N SER A 71 -12.57 -2.55 -10.28
CA SER A 71 -13.75 -3.45 -10.22
C SER A 71 -14.68 -3.35 -11.43
N GLY A 72 -14.82 -2.14 -12.02
CA GLY A 72 -15.65 -1.90 -13.21
C GLY A 72 -14.90 -1.93 -14.55
N PHE A 73 -13.57 -2.04 -14.54
CA PHE A 73 -12.72 -1.83 -15.71
C PHE A 73 -12.24 -3.14 -16.35
N GLY A 74 -12.12 -3.16 -17.68
CA GLY A 74 -11.42 -4.23 -18.39
C GLY A 74 -12.28 -5.46 -18.74
N PHE A 75 -13.61 -5.33 -18.61
CA PHE A 75 -14.58 -6.38 -18.91
C PHE A 75 -15.29 -6.17 -20.26
N LYS A 76 -14.96 -5.10 -20.99
CA LYS A 76 -15.57 -4.82 -22.29
C LYS A 76 -15.06 -5.84 -23.31
N ARG A 77 -15.96 -6.32 -24.16
CA ARG A 77 -15.66 -7.24 -25.26
C ARG A 77 -16.01 -6.57 -26.56
N GLU A 78 -15.26 -6.89 -27.60
CA GLU A 78 -15.57 -6.44 -28.94
C GLU A 78 -16.96 -6.92 -29.36
N LYS A 79 -17.74 -5.97 -29.88
CA LYS A 79 -19.00 -6.29 -30.56
C LYS A 79 -18.65 -6.81 -31.94
N LYS A 80 -18.30 -8.11 -32.03
CA LYS A 80 -18.19 -8.81 -33.32
C LYS A 80 -19.54 -8.70 -34.02
N SER A 81 -19.61 -7.81 -35.00
CA SER A 81 -20.81 -7.51 -35.76
C SER A 81 -21.10 -8.65 -36.74
N PHE A 82 -21.63 -9.76 -36.21
CA PHE A 82 -22.23 -10.80 -37.04
C PHE A 82 -23.38 -10.19 -37.84
N GLY A 83 -23.13 -9.96 -39.13
CA GLY A 83 -24.01 -9.25 -40.04
C GLY A 83 -25.22 -10.07 -40.47
N PHE A 84 -26.13 -10.36 -39.52
CA PHE A 84 -27.41 -11.01 -39.81
C PHE A 84 -28.57 -10.29 -39.10
N LEU A 85 -29.72 -10.25 -39.78
CA LEU A 85 -30.99 -9.64 -39.36
C LEU A 85 -31.03 -8.10 -39.31
N LYS A 86 -31.15 -7.48 -40.50
CA LYS A 86 -32.02 -6.30 -40.64
C LYS A 86 -33.46 -6.73 -40.33
N SER A 87 -33.97 -6.39 -39.15
CA SER A 87 -35.41 -6.47 -38.84
C SER A 87 -35.97 -5.07 -38.59
N ASN A 88 -37.03 -4.74 -39.31
CA ASN A 88 -37.56 -3.39 -39.44
C ASN A 88 -38.71 -3.16 -38.44
N LYS A 89 -38.58 -2.20 -37.52
CA LYS A 89 -39.72 -1.71 -36.72
C LYS A 89 -39.56 -0.29 -36.18
N GLN A 90 -40.30 0.64 -36.80
CA GLN A 90 -40.54 1.99 -36.27
C GLN A 90 -41.61 1.98 -35.17
N LYS A 91 -41.42 2.82 -34.13
CA LYS A 91 -42.41 3.59 -33.31
C LYS A 91 -41.82 3.84 -31.92
N LYS A 92 -42.16 4.92 -31.18
CA LYS A 92 -42.69 6.27 -31.50
C LYS A 92 -42.49 7.12 -30.22
N GLU A 93 -42.39 8.44 -30.33
CA GLU A 93 -42.18 9.34 -29.19
C GLU A 93 -43.39 9.48 -28.24
N LYS A 94 -43.12 9.90 -27.00
CA LYS A 94 -43.73 11.05 -26.27
C LYS A 94 -42.75 11.45 -25.14
N ARG A 95 -42.22 12.69 -25.10
CA ARG A 95 -42.80 13.93 -24.50
C ARG A 95 -43.11 13.77 -23.01
N THR A 96 -42.73 14.65 -22.06
CA THR A 96 -42.04 15.97 -22.02
C THR A 96 -41.53 16.16 -20.56
N SER A 97 -40.56 16.99 -20.15
CA SER A 97 -40.46 18.46 -20.26
C SER A 97 -39.19 19.02 -19.56
N VAL A 98 -38.56 20.06 -20.16
CA VAL A 98 -38.17 21.39 -19.58
C VAL A 98 -37.36 21.40 -18.26
N LYS A 99 -36.16 22.01 -18.12
CA LYS A 99 -35.60 23.33 -18.59
C LYS A 99 -34.06 23.17 -18.79
N LYS A 100 -33.44 23.63 -19.89
CA LYS A 100 -32.81 24.97 -20.14
C LYS A 100 -31.58 25.29 -19.28
N ASP A 101 -30.55 26.06 -19.70
CA ASP A 101 -30.10 26.71 -20.97
C ASP A 101 -28.61 27.06 -20.68
N LYS A 102 -27.53 26.75 -21.42
CA LYS A 102 -27.12 26.88 -22.85
C LYS A 102 -26.05 25.78 -23.17
N LYS A 103 -25.47 25.52 -24.36
CA LYS A 103 -25.00 26.24 -25.58
C LYS A 103 -23.63 26.97 -25.44
N LEU A 104 -22.55 26.38 -25.98
CA LEU A 104 -21.99 26.75 -27.31
C LEU A 104 -20.90 25.76 -27.77
N GLU A 105 -20.91 25.39 -29.05
CA GLU A 105 -19.91 24.55 -29.72
C GLU A 105 -18.73 25.38 -30.27
N SER A 106 -17.67 24.68 -30.69
CA SER A 106 -16.74 25.07 -31.77
C SER A 106 -15.71 26.20 -31.50
N LEU A 107 -14.51 26.20 -32.10
CA LEU A 107 -13.72 25.17 -32.84
C LEU A 107 -12.26 25.67 -32.92
N LYS A 108 -11.29 24.74 -32.88
CA LYS A 108 -9.98 24.75 -33.59
C LYS A 108 -9.00 25.96 -33.55
N SER A 109 -7.77 25.64 -33.12
CA SER A 109 -6.44 25.98 -33.72
C SER A 109 -6.04 27.44 -34.04
N VAL A 110 -4.79 27.81 -33.69
CA VAL A 110 -3.68 28.04 -34.64
C VAL A 110 -2.36 28.34 -33.87
N GLU A 111 -1.24 28.12 -34.56
CA GLU A 111 0.17 28.20 -34.13
C GLU A 111 0.80 29.61 -34.13
N GLN A 112 2.03 29.66 -33.59
CA GLN A 112 3.17 30.53 -33.97
C GLN A 112 3.35 31.98 -33.41
N SER A 113 4.42 32.10 -32.62
CA SER A 113 5.61 32.97 -32.85
C SER A 113 5.64 34.48 -32.54
N GLN A 114 6.68 34.85 -31.75
CA GLN A 114 7.59 36.02 -31.89
C GLN A 114 6.98 37.45 -31.81
N ASN A 115 7.43 38.37 -30.94
CA ASN A 115 8.81 38.87 -30.78
C ASN A 115 8.95 39.88 -29.61
N ASN A 116 10.18 40.05 -29.12
CA ASN A 116 10.84 41.25 -28.55
C ASN A 116 10.08 42.25 -27.66
N LEU A 117 10.71 42.57 -26.52
CA LEU A 117 11.14 43.95 -26.23
C LEU A 117 12.35 43.98 -25.28
N VAL A 118 13.31 44.82 -25.61
CA VAL A 118 14.56 45.10 -24.87
C VAL A 118 14.38 46.47 -24.19
N GLU A 119 14.86 46.64 -22.96
CA GLU A 119 15.34 47.97 -22.55
C GLU A 119 16.47 47.90 -21.51
N ASP A 120 17.27 48.97 -21.47
CA ASP A 120 18.65 49.04 -20.98
C ASP A 120 18.79 50.07 -19.84
N LYS A 121 19.91 49.97 -19.10
CA LYS A 121 20.61 51.07 -18.41
C LYS A 121 19.96 51.77 -17.19
N LYS A 122 20.67 51.72 -16.06
CA LYS A 122 21.61 52.80 -15.66
C LYS A 122 22.41 52.50 -14.38
N GLU A 123 23.69 52.83 -14.44
CA GLU A 123 24.54 53.07 -13.27
C GLU A 123 24.35 54.52 -12.76
N THR A 124 24.85 54.81 -11.54
CA THR A 124 25.91 55.81 -11.26
C THR A 124 25.92 56.25 -9.78
N GLU A 125 27.01 55.89 -9.09
CA GLU A 125 27.77 56.59 -8.03
C GLU A 125 27.09 57.41 -6.90
N LYS A 126 27.61 57.20 -5.68
CA LYS A 126 28.02 58.30 -4.77
C LYS A 126 29.30 57.94 -3.99
N LEU A 127 30.29 58.84 -4.04
CA LEU A 127 31.53 58.83 -3.26
C LEU A 127 31.32 59.40 -1.83
N ILE A 128 32.23 59.07 -0.89
CA ILE A 128 33.04 60.02 -0.08
C ILE A 128 34.02 59.28 0.88
N ASN A 129 35.28 59.23 0.46
CA ASN A 129 36.56 59.48 1.15
C ASN A 129 36.97 58.98 2.57
N LYS A 130 38.28 58.67 2.63
CA LYS A 130 39.27 58.82 3.75
C LYS A 130 39.49 57.54 4.61
N SER A 131 40.71 57.06 4.90
CA SER A 131 42.09 57.59 4.70
C SER A 131 43.14 56.47 4.52
N VAL A 132 44.27 56.81 3.88
CA VAL A 132 45.48 55.97 3.76
C VAL A 132 46.33 56.03 5.03
N SER A 133 46.93 54.90 5.45
CA SER A 133 48.20 54.86 6.16
C SER A 133 48.93 53.54 5.89
N ASP A 134 50.21 53.63 5.57
CA ASP A 134 51.04 52.52 5.08
C ASP A 134 52.14 52.12 6.08
N LYS A 135 52.87 51.02 5.77
CA LYS A 135 54.10 50.47 6.44
C LYS A 135 53.88 49.40 7.55
N PRO A 136 54.87 48.50 7.82
CA PRO A 136 55.34 47.50 6.84
C PRO A 136 55.56 46.08 7.43
N VAL A 137 55.56 45.06 6.55
CA VAL A 137 56.25 43.75 6.67
C VAL A 137 56.14 42.94 7.98
N LYS A 138 55.49 41.77 7.88
CA LYS A 138 56.07 40.47 8.30
C LYS A 138 55.30 39.29 7.70
N THR A 139 55.93 38.60 6.74
CA THR A 139 55.40 37.42 6.06
C THR A 139 55.42 36.18 6.96
N ARG A 140 54.42 36.05 7.83
CA ARG A 140 54.14 34.77 8.49
C ARG A 140 53.62 33.82 7.42
N LYS A 141 54.46 32.89 6.94
CA LYS A 141 54.04 31.77 6.08
C LYS A 141 53.07 30.88 6.86
N LEU A 142 51.80 31.25 6.87
CA LEU A 142 50.73 30.47 7.45
C LEU A 142 50.64 29.15 6.68
N ARG A 143 50.50 28.04 7.39
CA ARG A 143 50.36 26.70 6.80
C ARG A 143 48.96 26.56 6.18
N PHE A 144 48.65 27.30 5.12
CA PHE A 144 47.34 27.29 4.46
C PHE A 144 46.92 25.89 4.02
N GLY A 145 47.86 25.06 3.53
CA GLY A 145 47.60 23.65 3.22
C GLY A 145 47.16 22.81 4.43
N SER A 146 47.56 23.16 5.66
CA SER A 146 47.12 22.47 6.87
C SER A 146 45.65 22.74 7.18
N LEU A 147 45.20 24.00 7.07
CA LEU A 147 43.82 24.36 7.40
C LEU A 147 42.84 23.77 6.38
N VAL A 148 43.18 23.85 5.09
CA VAL A 148 42.38 23.26 4.00
C VAL A 148 42.30 21.73 4.16
N LEU A 149 43.40 21.07 4.47
CA LEU A 149 43.41 19.61 4.70
C LEU A 149 42.52 19.23 5.89
N THR A 150 42.53 19.98 7.00
CA THR A 150 41.64 19.72 8.15
C THR A 150 40.16 19.89 7.78
N ILE A 151 39.81 20.91 6.99
CA ILE A 151 38.43 21.14 6.52
C ILE A 151 37.98 19.99 5.60
N VAL A 152 38.83 19.54 4.67
CA VAL A 152 38.53 18.41 3.78
C VAL A 152 38.33 17.11 4.58
N ILE A 153 39.17 16.83 5.57
CA ILE A 153 39.01 15.67 6.47
C ILE A 153 37.68 15.76 7.24
N CYS A 154 37.34 16.93 7.81
CA CYS A 154 36.05 17.12 8.48
C CYS A 154 34.86 16.86 7.54
N LEU A 155 34.87 17.39 6.31
CA LEU A 155 33.81 17.15 5.33
C LEU A 155 33.65 15.66 4.97
N ILE A 156 34.77 14.95 4.78
CA ILE A 156 34.76 13.49 4.54
C ILE A 156 34.17 12.76 5.75
N THR A 157 34.55 13.10 6.99
CA THR A 157 34.00 12.45 8.18
C THR A 157 32.50 12.69 8.36
N ILE A 158 32.01 13.92 8.10
CA ILE A 158 30.58 14.24 8.18
C ILE A 158 29.80 13.46 7.12
N ALA A 159 30.31 13.37 5.89
CA ALA A 159 29.72 12.55 4.84
C ALA A 159 29.67 11.06 5.23
N SER A 160 30.74 10.49 5.78
CA SER A 160 30.76 9.09 6.26
C SER A 160 29.77 8.84 7.40
N ILE A 161 29.62 9.77 8.34
CA ILE A 161 28.65 9.65 9.45
C ILE A 161 27.21 9.70 8.92
N ALA A 162 26.91 10.58 7.96
CA ALA A 162 25.61 10.63 7.30
C ALA A 162 25.30 9.33 6.54
N SER A 163 26.27 8.78 5.79
CA SER A 163 26.13 7.49 5.11
C SER A 163 25.89 6.33 6.10
N LEU A 164 26.64 6.28 7.21
CA LEU A 164 26.45 5.26 8.26
C LEU A 164 25.07 5.35 8.92
N SER A 165 24.58 6.56 9.20
CA SER A 165 23.24 6.76 9.76
C SER A 165 22.15 6.29 8.80
N LEU A 166 22.30 6.58 7.50
CA LEU A 166 21.36 6.15 6.46
C LEU A 166 21.36 4.62 6.29
N VAL A 167 22.55 3.98 6.30
CA VAL A 167 22.69 2.52 6.30
C VAL A 167 22.05 1.89 7.53
N GLN A 168 22.21 2.47 8.74
CA GLN A 168 21.55 1.96 9.95
C GLN A 168 20.02 2.03 9.88
N VAL A 169 19.46 3.09 9.31
CA VAL A 169 17.99 3.19 9.08
C VAL A 169 17.52 2.16 8.07
N GLN A 170 18.28 1.93 7.00
CA GLN A 170 17.99 0.89 6.01
C GLN A 170 18.07 -0.52 6.62
N SER A 171 19.11 -0.83 7.40
CA SER A 171 19.21 -2.13 8.10
C SER A 171 18.05 -2.39 9.06
N LYS A 172 17.54 -1.36 9.76
CA LYS A 172 16.33 -1.50 10.60
C LYS A 172 15.10 -1.89 9.77
N LYS A 173 14.86 -1.19 8.66
CA LYS A 173 13.75 -1.52 7.73
C LYS A 173 13.90 -2.92 7.13
N ILE A 174 15.12 -3.33 6.76
CA ILE A 174 15.39 -4.67 6.22
C ILE A 174 15.07 -5.74 7.27
N ASN A 175 15.55 -5.60 8.51
CA ASN A 175 15.26 -6.56 9.58
C ASN A 175 13.76 -6.60 9.92
N GLU A 176 13.06 -5.47 9.87
CA GLU A 176 11.61 -5.39 10.06
C GLU A 176 10.84 -6.13 8.94
N LEU A 177 11.24 -5.95 7.69
CA LEU A 177 10.69 -6.66 6.53
C LEU A 177 11.00 -8.16 6.59
N GLU A 178 12.21 -8.56 6.97
CA GLU A 178 12.61 -9.96 7.12
C GLU A 178 11.78 -10.66 8.21
N ASN A 179 11.61 -10.03 9.37
CA ASN A 179 10.73 -10.54 10.43
C ASN A 179 9.27 -10.67 9.95
N ARG A 180 8.75 -9.70 9.19
CA ARG A 180 7.40 -9.80 8.60
C ARG A 180 7.28 -10.97 7.63
N ILE A 181 8.26 -11.20 6.77
CA ILE A 181 8.29 -12.33 5.82
C ILE A 181 8.33 -13.67 6.59
N GLN A 182 9.19 -13.80 7.59
CA GLN A 182 9.25 -15.04 8.41
C GLN A 182 7.94 -15.30 9.17
N LEU A 183 7.27 -14.25 9.65
CA LEU A 183 5.97 -14.35 10.30
C LEU A 183 4.86 -14.75 9.30
N GLU A 184 4.92 -14.23 8.07
CA GLU A 184 4.00 -14.58 6.97
C GLU A 184 4.21 -16.03 6.48
N GLU A 185 5.45 -16.52 6.40
CA GLU A 185 5.76 -17.93 6.14
C GLU A 185 5.17 -18.88 7.20
N LYS A 186 5.15 -18.44 8.47
CA LYS A 186 4.52 -19.18 9.58
C LYS A 186 2.99 -19.03 9.61
N GLN A 187 2.42 -17.97 9.03
CA GLN A 187 1.00 -17.63 9.10
C GLN A 187 0.09 -18.82 8.77
N GLY A 188 0.36 -19.54 7.67
CA GLY A 188 -0.48 -20.68 7.26
C GLY A 188 -0.53 -21.82 8.29
N LYS A 189 0.57 -22.10 9.00
CA LYS A 189 0.60 -23.13 10.06
C LYS A 189 -0.18 -22.65 11.29
N ILE A 190 0.06 -21.40 11.68
CA ILE A 190 -0.55 -20.77 12.86
C ILE A 190 -2.06 -20.59 12.66
N GLU A 191 -2.50 -20.25 11.44
CA GLU A 191 -3.91 -20.17 11.06
C GLU A 191 -4.60 -21.53 11.19
N VAL A 192 -4.00 -22.60 10.66
CA VAL A 192 -4.53 -23.97 10.78
C VAL A 192 -4.63 -24.39 12.25
N PHE A 193 -3.59 -24.14 13.04
CA PHE A 193 -3.60 -24.37 14.49
C PHE A 193 -4.74 -23.63 15.19
N GLY A 194 -4.88 -22.32 14.95
CA GLY A 194 -5.93 -21.49 15.55
C GLY A 194 -7.33 -21.93 15.16
N ARG A 195 -7.57 -22.27 13.89
CA ARG A 195 -8.85 -22.82 13.41
C ARG A 195 -9.19 -24.15 14.10
N PHE A 196 -8.21 -25.05 14.27
CA PHE A 196 -8.40 -26.31 14.98
C PHE A 196 -8.68 -26.10 16.47
N PHE A 197 -7.96 -25.18 17.13
CA PHE A 197 -8.23 -24.80 18.51
C PHE A 197 -9.66 -24.26 18.67
N ILE A 198 -10.07 -23.31 17.82
CA ILE A 198 -11.40 -22.68 17.85
C ILE A 198 -12.51 -23.72 17.67
N ALA A 199 -12.36 -24.63 16.70
CA ALA A 199 -13.32 -25.71 16.46
C ALA A 199 -13.51 -26.59 17.71
N ASN A 200 -12.42 -26.92 18.42
CA ASN A 200 -12.45 -27.70 19.64
C ASN A 200 -12.95 -26.90 20.86
N PHE A 201 -12.59 -25.63 20.98
CA PHE A 201 -13.01 -24.73 22.05
C PHE A 201 -14.55 -24.60 22.12
N TYR A 202 -15.20 -24.43 20.97
CA TYR A 202 -16.67 -24.38 20.87
C TYR A 202 -17.38 -25.74 21.00
N THR A 203 -16.65 -26.85 21.22
CA THR A 203 -17.29 -28.11 21.65
C THR A 203 -17.71 -28.09 23.13
N GLY A 204 -17.18 -27.15 23.93
CA GLY A 204 -17.47 -27.07 25.37
C GLY A 204 -16.83 -28.17 26.22
N LYS A 205 -15.90 -28.95 25.66
CA LYS A 205 -15.24 -30.12 26.27
C LYS A 205 -13.76 -29.88 26.52
N SER A 206 -13.33 -30.03 27.77
CA SER A 206 -11.92 -29.80 28.16
C SER A 206 -10.97 -30.84 27.57
N GLU A 207 -11.44 -32.09 27.36
CA GLU A 207 -10.62 -33.13 26.75
C GLU A 207 -10.20 -32.81 25.29
N ASN A 208 -10.98 -31.98 24.59
CA ASN A 208 -10.72 -31.63 23.19
C ASN A 208 -9.72 -30.49 23.02
N ILE A 209 -9.42 -29.72 24.06
CA ILE A 209 -8.51 -28.56 23.99
C ILE A 209 -7.17 -28.80 24.69
N VAL A 210 -7.03 -29.87 25.49
CA VAL A 210 -5.85 -30.07 26.35
C VAL A 210 -4.54 -30.12 25.57
N ASP A 211 -4.52 -30.73 24.38
CA ASP A 211 -3.31 -30.84 23.55
C ASP A 211 -2.89 -29.54 22.85
N PHE A 212 -3.76 -28.52 22.87
CA PHE A 212 -3.46 -27.17 22.39
C PHE A 212 -2.88 -26.27 23.49
N LEU A 213 -2.88 -26.69 24.76
CA LEU A 213 -2.46 -25.85 25.89
C LEU A 213 -1.00 -26.08 26.28
N SER A 214 -0.31 -24.99 26.63
CA SER A 214 1.00 -25.04 27.29
C SER A 214 0.92 -25.76 28.64
N SER A 215 2.07 -26.16 29.19
CA SER A 215 2.14 -26.84 30.49
C SER A 215 1.52 -26.03 31.63
N GLU A 216 1.67 -24.71 31.59
CA GLU A 216 1.07 -23.76 32.53
C GLU A 216 -0.45 -23.69 32.33
N MET A 217 -0.91 -23.49 31.08
CA MET A 217 -2.33 -23.38 30.75
C MET A 217 -3.12 -24.66 31.02
N LYS A 218 -2.48 -25.84 30.97
CA LYS A 218 -3.08 -27.12 31.40
C LYS A 218 -3.46 -27.12 32.88
N SER A 219 -2.76 -26.36 33.72
CA SER A 219 -3.02 -26.23 35.15
C SER A 219 -4.02 -25.12 35.50
N GLU A 220 -3.99 -23.99 34.78
CA GLU A 220 -4.94 -22.89 34.97
C GLU A 220 -6.33 -23.23 34.39
N GLY A 221 -6.35 -23.92 33.25
CA GLY A 221 -7.57 -24.23 32.50
C GLY A 221 -8.13 -23.05 31.69
N LEU A 222 -9.18 -23.33 30.92
CA LEU A 222 -9.91 -22.34 30.13
C LEU A 222 -11.41 -22.40 30.41
N GLU A 223 -12.04 -21.24 30.50
CA GLU A 223 -13.50 -21.12 30.56
C GLU A 223 -14.12 -21.38 29.18
N LEU A 224 -14.61 -22.60 28.98
CA LEU A 224 -15.20 -23.02 27.72
C LEU A 224 -16.64 -22.51 27.56
N LYS A 225 -16.94 -21.90 26.41
CA LYS A 225 -18.32 -21.51 26.06
C LYS A 225 -19.16 -22.74 25.69
N LYS A 226 -20.02 -23.17 26.61
CA LYS A 226 -21.03 -24.21 26.39
C LYS A 226 -22.26 -23.62 25.70
N GLY A 227 -22.95 -24.43 24.90
CA GLY A 227 -24.18 -24.03 24.18
C GLY A 227 -23.94 -23.18 22.92
N VAL A 228 -22.78 -22.54 22.77
CA VAL A 228 -22.43 -21.72 21.61
C VAL A 228 -21.67 -22.55 20.57
N LYS A 229 -22.04 -22.44 19.29
CA LYS A 229 -21.33 -23.07 18.16
C LYS A 229 -20.68 -21.99 17.29
N ALA A 230 -19.45 -22.24 16.83
CA ALA A 230 -18.88 -21.48 15.73
C ALA A 230 -19.53 -21.93 14.41
N GLN A 231 -20.03 -20.98 13.61
CA GLN A 231 -20.53 -21.21 12.25
C GLN A 231 -19.45 -20.96 11.20
N SER A 232 -18.63 -19.92 11.43
CA SER A 232 -17.49 -19.57 10.58
C SER A 232 -16.31 -19.11 11.42
N THR A 233 -15.14 -19.19 10.84
CA THR A 233 -13.89 -18.68 11.42
C THR A 233 -13.07 -18.15 10.27
N ILE A 234 -12.69 -16.88 10.34
CA ILE A 234 -11.96 -16.15 9.31
C ILE A 234 -10.74 -15.56 9.98
N TYR A 235 -9.55 -15.80 9.42
CA TYR A 235 -8.31 -15.17 9.88
C TYR A 235 -8.36 -13.66 9.60
N GLU A 236 -7.96 -12.84 10.57
CA GLU A 236 -7.95 -11.37 10.47
C GLU A 236 -6.52 -10.82 10.49
N SER A 237 -5.71 -11.22 11.46
CA SER A 237 -4.36 -10.67 11.64
C SER A 237 -3.44 -11.56 12.50
N LEU A 238 -2.14 -11.30 12.38
CA LEU A 238 -1.06 -11.91 13.14
C LEU A 238 -0.11 -10.81 13.60
N THR A 239 0.21 -10.77 14.89
CA THR A 239 1.20 -9.83 15.44
C THR A 239 2.10 -10.56 16.43
N GLU A 240 3.41 -10.33 16.36
CA GLU A 240 4.39 -10.98 17.24
C GLU A 240 4.94 -9.99 18.26
N SER A 241 5.00 -10.40 19.52
CA SER A 241 5.60 -9.62 20.59
C SER A 241 6.25 -10.55 21.63
N GLN A 242 7.56 -10.42 21.82
CA GLN A 242 8.31 -11.11 22.89
C GLN A 242 8.06 -12.62 22.95
N ASP A 243 8.19 -13.33 21.83
CA ASP A 243 7.96 -14.79 21.72
C ASP A 243 6.50 -15.22 22.04
N ILE A 244 5.55 -14.30 21.87
CA ILE A 244 4.12 -14.59 21.84
C ILE A 244 3.54 -14.02 20.54
N ILE A 245 2.91 -14.91 19.77
CA ILE A 245 2.25 -14.58 18.52
C ILE A 245 0.75 -14.47 18.80
N GLN A 246 0.22 -13.26 18.66
CA GLN A 246 -1.20 -12.94 18.82
C GLN A 246 -1.91 -13.15 17.48
N VAL A 247 -2.77 -14.17 17.41
CA VAL A 247 -3.51 -14.56 16.20
C VAL A 247 -4.96 -14.15 16.34
N THR A 248 -5.46 -13.24 15.51
CA THR A 248 -6.84 -12.77 15.60
C THR A 248 -7.72 -13.39 14.52
N PHE A 249 -8.88 -13.88 14.94
CA PHE A 249 -9.91 -14.44 14.08
C PHE A 249 -11.24 -13.71 14.26
N VAL A 250 -11.94 -13.45 13.16
CA VAL A 250 -13.36 -13.10 13.17
C VAL A 250 -14.16 -14.40 13.20
N ILE A 251 -15.01 -14.56 14.21
CA ILE A 251 -15.81 -15.77 14.43
C ILE A 251 -17.29 -15.38 14.45
N THR A 252 -18.07 -15.95 13.52
CA THR A 252 -19.53 -15.92 13.63
C THR A 252 -19.98 -17.08 14.51
N THR A 253 -20.63 -16.75 15.61
CA THR A 253 -21.13 -17.70 16.61
C THR A 253 -22.65 -17.74 16.63
N THR A 254 -23.23 -18.88 16.98
CA THR A 254 -24.66 -19.08 17.19
C THR A 254 -24.89 -19.73 18.54
N GLU A 255 -25.74 -19.13 19.36
CA GLU A 255 -26.14 -19.65 20.68
C GLU A 255 -27.40 -20.51 20.50
N ASP A 256 -28.39 -19.96 19.80
CA ASP A 256 -29.54 -20.66 19.20
C ASP A 256 -29.67 -20.24 17.73
N SER A 257 -30.47 -20.97 16.94
CA SER A 257 -30.65 -20.77 15.49
C SER A 257 -30.95 -19.33 15.04
N ASN A 258 -31.46 -18.48 15.92
CA ASN A 258 -31.81 -17.09 15.64
C ASN A 258 -30.85 -16.05 16.26
N ASN A 259 -29.92 -16.45 17.13
CA ASN A 259 -29.02 -15.53 17.83
C ASN A 259 -27.58 -15.69 17.31
N ILE A 260 -27.31 -14.98 16.21
CA ILE A 260 -26.01 -14.96 15.53
C ILE A 260 -25.23 -13.73 16.00
N LYS A 261 -23.99 -13.94 16.48
CA LYS A 261 -23.09 -12.90 16.98
C LYS A 261 -21.72 -13.03 16.31
N THR A 262 -21.23 -11.95 15.72
CA THR A 262 -19.85 -11.87 15.20
C THR A 262 -18.95 -11.23 16.25
N ILE A 263 -17.85 -11.90 16.58
CA ILE A 263 -16.85 -11.47 17.56
C ILE A 263 -15.45 -11.54 16.95
N ARG A 264 -14.51 -10.79 17.50
CA ARG A 264 -13.08 -11.06 17.35
C ARG A 264 -12.62 -11.96 18.48
N MET A 265 -11.72 -12.90 18.17
CA MET A 265 -11.03 -13.74 19.15
C MET A 265 -9.54 -13.70 18.85
N THR A 266 -8.75 -13.17 19.79
CA THR A 266 -7.28 -13.17 19.71
C THR A 266 -6.72 -14.28 20.58
N LEU A 267 -5.88 -15.14 19.98
CA LEU A 267 -5.23 -16.27 20.61
C LEU A 267 -3.76 -15.94 20.89
N PRO A 268 -3.29 -16.00 22.16
CA PRO A 268 -1.87 -15.92 22.48
C PRO A 268 -1.21 -17.28 22.24
N VAL A 269 -0.43 -17.39 21.17
CA VAL A 269 0.23 -18.62 20.70
C VAL A 269 1.74 -18.53 20.89
N ARG A 270 2.41 -19.64 21.17
CA ARG A 270 3.87 -19.79 21.10
C ARG A 270 4.23 -21.04 20.31
N GLU A 271 5.37 -21.02 19.61
CA GLU A 271 5.94 -22.19 18.95
C GLU A 271 6.54 -23.15 19.99
N GLU A 272 6.16 -24.42 19.93
CA GLU A 272 6.68 -25.48 20.82
C GLU A 272 6.77 -26.77 20.01
N GLU A 273 7.95 -27.04 19.41
CA GLU A 273 8.17 -28.16 18.48
C GLU A 273 7.80 -29.56 19.04
N LYS A 274 7.79 -29.70 20.38
CA LYS A 274 7.47 -30.94 21.09
C LYS A 274 5.98 -31.10 21.41
N SER A 275 5.17 -30.07 21.17
CA SER A 275 3.72 -30.14 21.32
C SER A 275 3.08 -30.91 20.15
N MET A 276 1.84 -31.37 20.31
CA MET A 276 1.15 -32.18 19.31
C MET A 276 0.99 -31.47 17.95
N TYR A 277 0.94 -30.13 17.95
CA TYR A 277 0.67 -29.31 16.77
C TYR A 277 1.83 -28.38 16.40
N GLY A 278 2.98 -28.46 17.09
CA GLY A 278 4.10 -27.52 16.96
C GLY A 278 3.86 -26.13 17.57
N TYR A 279 2.66 -25.87 18.09
CA TYR A 279 2.25 -24.61 18.72
C TYR A 279 1.37 -24.89 19.93
N VAL A 280 1.38 -23.96 20.90
CA VAL A 280 0.54 -24.01 22.10
C VAL A 280 -0.06 -22.65 22.45
N ILE A 281 -1.24 -22.68 23.06
CA ILE A 281 -1.90 -21.54 23.70
C ILE A 281 -1.23 -21.28 25.06
N VAL A 282 -0.76 -20.05 25.27
CA VAL A 282 0.00 -19.63 26.46
C VAL A 282 -0.74 -18.63 27.34
N GLY A 283 -2.03 -18.40 27.08
CA GLY A 283 -2.89 -17.49 27.83
C GLY A 283 -4.36 -17.63 27.46
N LYS A 284 -5.25 -16.93 28.16
CA LYS A 284 -6.69 -16.94 27.87
C LYS A 284 -6.99 -16.19 26.56
N PRO A 285 -7.86 -16.73 25.67
CA PRO A 285 -8.32 -16.01 24.49
C PRO A 285 -8.98 -14.68 24.86
N ILE A 286 -8.62 -13.61 24.15
CA ILE A 286 -9.26 -12.29 24.28
C ILE A 286 -10.44 -12.26 23.31
N ILE A 287 -11.63 -11.88 23.77
CA ILE A 287 -12.85 -11.81 22.96
C ILE A 287 -13.42 -10.39 23.00
N THR A 288 -13.61 -9.76 21.84
CA THR A 288 -14.17 -8.41 21.70
C THR A 288 -15.29 -8.34 20.67
N GLY A 289 -16.03 -7.23 20.64
CA GLY A 289 -17.03 -6.97 19.61
C GLY A 289 -16.40 -6.80 18.23
N PHE A 290 -17.10 -7.23 17.17
CA PHE A 290 -16.64 -6.96 15.80
C PHE A 290 -16.93 -5.52 15.35
N ALA A 291 -17.96 -4.87 15.93
CA ALA A 291 -18.47 -3.56 15.54
C ALA A 291 -18.15 -2.44 16.55
N GLU A 292 -17.04 -2.59 17.28
CA GLU A 292 -16.39 -1.51 18.06
C GLU A 292 -15.30 -0.84 17.21
#